data_AF-A0AAD6TAQ8-F1
#
_entry.id   AF-A0AAD6TAQ8-F1
#
_cell.length_a   1.000
_cell.length_b   1.000
_cell.length_c   1.000
_cell.angle_alpha   90.00
_cell.angle_beta   90.00
_cell.angle_gamma   90.00
#
_symmetry.space_group_name_H-M   'P 1'
#
loop_
_entity.id
_entity.type
_entity.pdbx_description
1 polymer ?
#
loop_
_entity_poly.entity_id
_entity_poly.type
_entity_poly.pdbx_seq_one_letter_code
_entity_poly.pdbx_strand_id
1 'polypeptide(L)'
;MEDEEVLPSVGVVVPSDAPNWLQESIKSLSEVDLGCHFASVLAALIRLEAAAGFEVADAERQRMPSTKKSGRPMVISTWIKGGRGAKSKTLPVVENIEKFVKEWDLWWDAVQPAWRRRGDDGRWRVDEVYGKEWGALDCSGANGCLSAVAGLYFWGVAVKATGSAAQTARWDHAVQDVVWVLEGLRLLYK
;
A
#
# COMPACT_ATOMS: atom_id res chain seq x y z
N MET A 1 31.30 -4.06 8.78
CA MET A 1 30.73 -5.15 7.96
C MET A 1 29.42 -5.43 8.64
N GLU A 2 28.42 -4.62 8.30
CA GLU A 2 27.13 -4.58 8.99
C GLU A 2 26.23 -5.61 8.33
N ASP A 3 25.65 -6.47 9.16
CA ASP A 3 24.79 -7.56 8.76
C ASP A 3 23.50 -7.00 8.12
N GLU A 4 23.37 -7.12 6.80
CA GLU A 4 22.07 -7.04 6.12
C GLU A 4 21.21 -8.22 6.60
N GLU A 5 20.21 -7.95 7.44
CA GLU A 5 19.20 -8.95 7.83
C GLU A 5 18.30 -9.24 6.62
N VAL A 6 18.75 -10.16 5.75
CA VAL A 6 17.97 -10.65 4.61
C VAL A 6 16.85 -11.54 5.13
N LEU A 7 15.64 -10.99 5.25
CA LEU A 7 14.44 -11.77 5.55
C LEU A 7 14.06 -12.62 4.31
N PRO A 8 13.91 -13.95 4.42
CA PRO A 8 13.60 -14.82 3.28
C PRO A 8 12.11 -14.66 2.95
N SER A 9 11.72 -14.15 1.78
CA SER A 9 11.42 -15.02 0.63
C SER A 9 11.17 -14.24 -0.68
N VAL A 10 11.26 -12.92 -0.67
CA VAL A 10 11.41 -12.12 -1.90
C VAL A 10 12.26 -10.92 -1.52
N GLY A 11 13.37 -10.69 -2.25
CA GLY A 11 14.46 -9.75 -1.92
C GLY A 11 14.08 -8.27 -1.84
N VAL A 12 13.17 -7.92 -0.94
CA VAL A 12 12.82 -6.57 -0.54
C VAL A 12 13.83 -6.15 0.52
N VAL A 13 14.87 -5.43 0.11
CA VAL A 13 15.88 -4.87 1.01
C VAL A 13 15.41 -3.48 1.45
N VAL A 14 15.25 -3.30 2.76
CA VAL A 14 14.99 -1.98 3.35
C VAL A 14 16.34 -1.32 3.63
N PRO A 15 16.58 -0.08 3.15
CA PRO A 15 17.80 0.66 3.47
C PRO A 15 18.02 0.78 4.98
N SER A 16 19.27 0.65 5.45
CA SER A 16 19.60 0.72 6.89
C SER A 16 19.38 2.12 7.50
N ASP A 17 19.42 3.15 6.66
CA ASP A 17 19.10 4.54 7.01
C ASP A 17 17.59 4.85 6.96
N ALA A 18 16.76 3.89 6.55
CA ALA A 18 15.31 4.05 6.58
C ALA A 18 14.83 4.26 8.02
N PRO A 19 13.80 5.09 8.24
CA PRO A 19 13.27 5.32 9.58
C PRO A 19 12.63 4.06 10.17
N ASN A 20 12.71 3.90 11.50
CA ASN A 20 12.17 2.73 12.22
C ASN A 20 10.72 2.41 11.85
N TRP A 21 9.88 3.42 11.60
CA TRP A 21 8.49 3.18 11.23
C TRP A 21 8.36 2.39 9.92
N LEU A 22 9.26 2.62 8.95
CA LEU A 22 9.25 1.94 7.67
C LEU A 22 9.81 0.52 7.84
N GLN A 23 10.95 0.39 8.52
CA GLN A 23 11.56 -0.92 8.81
C GLN A 23 10.58 -1.86 9.54
N GLU A 24 9.97 -1.40 10.64
CA GLU A 24 9.01 -2.19 11.41
C GLU A 24 7.74 -2.51 10.60
N SER A 25 7.29 -1.59 9.75
CA SER A 25 6.11 -1.81 8.91
C SER A 25 6.38 -2.83 7.81
N ILE A 26 7.51 -2.73 7.10
CA ILE A 26 7.88 -3.70 6.07
C ILE A 26 8.04 -5.09 6.70
N LYS A 27 8.77 -5.18 7.82
CA LYS A 27 8.95 -6.44 8.57
C LYS A 27 7.61 -7.09 8.91
N SER A 28 6.66 -6.30 9.44
CA SER A 28 5.32 -6.79 9.81
C SER A 28 4.49 -7.18 8.57
N LEU A 29 4.58 -6.41 7.49
CA LEU A 29 3.84 -6.68 6.25
C LEU A 29 4.53 -7.74 5.36
N SER A 30 5.66 -8.30 5.77
CA SER A 30 6.35 -9.40 5.08
C SER A 30 6.31 -10.72 5.87
N GLU A 31 5.57 -10.80 6.97
CA GLU A 31 5.48 -12.02 7.80
C GLU A 31 4.85 -13.20 7.05
N VAL A 32 3.92 -12.92 6.15
CA VAL A 32 3.31 -13.92 5.26
C VAL A 32 3.86 -13.74 3.85
N ASP A 33 4.42 -14.80 3.28
CA ASP A 33 4.81 -14.82 1.87
C ASP A 33 3.57 -14.77 0.97
N LEU A 34 3.32 -13.62 0.37
CA LEU A 34 2.23 -13.39 -0.58
C LEU A 34 2.71 -13.45 -2.05
N GLY A 35 3.97 -13.85 -2.29
CA GLY A 35 4.56 -13.98 -3.61
C GLY A 35 5.12 -12.68 -4.19
N CYS A 36 5.65 -12.78 -5.41
CA CYS A 36 6.43 -11.73 -6.05
C CYS A 36 5.62 -10.46 -6.36
N HIS A 37 4.31 -10.57 -6.63
CA HIS A 37 3.45 -9.42 -6.86
C HIS A 37 3.40 -8.53 -5.62
N PHE A 38 3.15 -9.09 -4.45
CA PHE A 38 3.13 -8.30 -3.22
C PHE A 38 4.52 -7.75 -2.88
N ALA A 39 5.58 -8.54 -3.06
CA ALA A 39 6.93 -8.03 -2.86
C ALA A 39 7.25 -6.81 -3.75
N SER A 40 6.69 -6.77 -4.97
CA SER A 40 6.86 -5.62 -5.87
C SER A 40 6.24 -4.33 -5.30
N VAL A 41 5.13 -4.42 -4.55
CA VAL A 41 4.49 -3.25 -3.93
C VAL A 41 5.28 -2.75 -2.72
N LEU A 42 5.86 -3.65 -1.93
CA LEU A 42 6.78 -3.28 -0.85
C LEU A 42 8.02 -2.57 -1.42
N ALA A 43 8.61 -3.13 -2.48
CA ALA A 43 9.78 -2.54 -3.12
C ALA A 43 9.47 -1.15 -3.74
N ALA A 44 8.30 -0.98 -4.36
CA ALA A 44 7.84 0.31 -4.88
C ALA A 44 7.63 1.34 -3.76
N LEU A 45 7.08 0.94 -2.62
CA LEU A 45 6.92 1.81 -1.46
C LEU A 45 8.28 2.27 -0.92
N ILE A 46 9.24 1.36 -0.76
CA ILE A 46 10.59 1.70 -0.30
C ILE A 46 11.25 2.69 -1.26
N ARG A 47 11.15 2.47 -2.57
CA ARG A 47 11.70 3.40 -3.58
C ARG A 47 11.03 4.78 -3.53
N LEU A 48 9.72 4.85 -3.31
CA LEU A 48 8.99 6.09 -3.13
C LEU A 48 9.50 6.86 -1.90
N GLU A 49 9.52 6.20 -0.74
CA GLU A 49 9.92 6.84 0.52
C GLU A 49 11.40 7.26 0.52
N ALA A 50 12.28 6.44 -0.08
CA ALA A 50 13.68 6.80 -0.27
C ALA A 50 13.85 8.01 -1.20
N ALA A 51 13.08 8.10 -2.29
CA ALA A 51 13.11 9.27 -3.16
C ALA A 51 12.63 10.54 -2.44
N ALA A 52 11.64 10.41 -1.56
CA ALA A 52 11.17 11.48 -0.69
C ALA A 52 12.13 11.82 0.47
N GLY A 53 13.32 11.21 0.53
CA GLY A 53 14.30 11.44 1.61
C GLY A 53 13.82 10.96 2.98
N PHE A 54 12.83 10.07 3.01
CA PHE A 54 12.10 9.65 4.22
C PHE A 54 11.46 10.81 5.00
N GLU A 55 11.28 11.97 4.35
CA GLU A 55 10.66 13.12 4.97
C GLU A 55 9.18 12.84 5.21
N VAL A 56 8.77 12.99 6.47
CA VAL A 56 7.35 13.02 6.81
C VAL A 56 6.83 14.36 6.28
N ALA A 57 5.95 14.33 5.27
CA ALA A 57 5.34 15.54 4.75
C ALA A 57 4.68 16.36 5.89
N ASP A 58 4.47 17.66 5.68
CA ASP A 58 3.74 18.51 6.63
C ASP A 58 2.39 17.88 7.05
N ALA A 59 1.94 18.14 8.28
CA ALA A 59 0.79 17.48 8.90
C ALA A 59 -0.49 17.42 8.04
N GLU A 60 -0.68 18.37 7.12
CA GLU A 60 -1.79 18.40 6.14
C GLU A 60 -1.60 17.44 4.95
N ARG A 61 -0.35 17.22 4.51
CA ARG A 61 0.04 16.28 3.45
C ARG A 61 0.23 14.84 3.93
N GLN A 62 0.12 14.59 5.23
CA GLN A 62 0.42 13.27 5.79
C GLN A 62 -0.65 12.22 5.54
N ARG A 63 -1.87 12.55 5.10
CA ARG A 63 -2.99 11.60 5.21
C ARG A 63 -3.76 11.50 3.91
N MET A 64 -3.86 10.29 3.39
CA MET A 64 -4.92 9.97 2.43
C MET A 64 -6.27 10.35 3.05
N PRO A 65 -7.15 11.06 2.33
CA PRO A 65 -8.45 11.47 2.84
C PRO A 65 -9.24 10.27 3.37
N SER A 66 -9.68 10.39 4.62
CA SER A 66 -10.71 9.53 5.19
C SER A 66 -11.97 10.37 5.31
N THR A 67 -12.75 10.48 4.24
CA THR A 67 -14.04 11.18 4.32
C THR A 67 -15.05 10.31 5.08
N LYS A 68 -16.08 10.93 5.69
CA LYS A 68 -17.18 10.18 6.33
C LYS A 68 -18.00 9.31 5.35
N LYS A 69 -17.85 9.50 4.03
CA LYS A 69 -18.64 8.82 2.97
C LYS A 69 -17.85 7.74 2.21
N SER A 70 -16.54 7.86 2.11
CA SER A 70 -15.64 6.94 1.39
C SER A 70 -14.48 6.47 2.27
N GLY A 71 -14.73 6.36 3.58
CA GLY A 71 -13.71 6.08 4.57
C GLY A 71 -12.89 4.82 4.23
N ARG A 72 -11.59 4.87 4.56
CA ARG A 72 -10.68 3.74 4.37
C ARG A 72 -11.25 2.46 4.99
N PRO A 73 -11.02 1.27 4.39
CA PRO A 73 -11.45 -0.01 4.94
C PRO A 73 -11.19 -0.15 6.44
N MET A 74 -12.14 -0.76 7.15
CA MET A 74 -12.09 -0.83 8.62
C MET A 74 -10.80 -1.50 9.11
N VAL A 75 -10.33 -2.53 8.41
CA VAL A 75 -9.10 -3.26 8.75
C VAL A 75 -7.87 -2.34 8.76
N ILE A 76 -7.78 -1.40 7.81
CA ILE A 76 -6.70 -0.41 7.75
C ILE A 76 -6.82 0.56 8.94
N SER A 77 -8.04 1.00 9.25
CA SER A 77 -8.29 1.86 10.41
C SER A 77 -7.91 1.19 11.73
N THR A 78 -8.21 -0.09 11.89
CA THR A 78 -7.85 -0.90 13.06
C THR A 78 -6.34 -1.04 13.19
N TRP A 79 -5.66 -1.36 12.09
CA TRP A 79 -4.20 -1.48 12.07
C TRP A 79 -3.50 -0.17 12.50
N ILE A 80 -3.95 0.97 11.96
CA ILE A 80 -3.40 2.29 12.28
C ILE A 80 -3.64 2.64 13.75
N LYS A 81 -4.85 2.39 14.28
CA LYS A 81 -5.17 2.60 15.71
C LYS A 81 -4.36 1.69 16.63
N GLY A 82 -3.96 0.52 16.15
CA GLY A 82 -3.12 -0.45 16.86
C GLY A 82 -1.63 -0.08 16.93
N GLY A 83 -1.21 1.07 16.38
CA GLY A 83 0.15 1.60 16.53
C GLY A 83 1.15 1.23 15.43
N ARG A 84 0.77 0.36 14.47
CA ARG A 84 1.62 -0.19 13.39
C ARG A 84 2.84 -0.98 13.89
N GLY A 85 3.40 -1.82 13.02
CA GLY A 85 4.66 -2.54 13.26
C GLY A 85 4.69 -3.35 14.56
N ALA A 86 5.83 -3.32 15.24
CA ALA A 86 6.11 -4.12 16.44
C ALA A 86 5.18 -3.84 17.63
N LYS A 87 4.47 -2.70 17.62
CA LYS A 87 3.51 -2.32 18.67
C LYS A 87 2.12 -2.90 18.45
N SER A 88 1.84 -3.40 17.24
CA SER A 88 0.58 -4.06 16.93
C SER A 88 0.58 -5.46 17.53
N LYS A 89 -0.16 -5.65 18.64
CA LYS A 89 -0.28 -6.97 19.29
C LYS A 89 -1.04 -7.99 18.44
N THR A 90 -1.80 -7.54 17.45
CA THR A 90 -2.63 -8.39 16.59
C THR A 90 -2.90 -7.68 15.28
N LEU A 91 -2.49 -8.30 14.17
CA LEU A 91 -2.82 -7.82 12.84
C LEU A 91 -4.32 -8.05 12.55
N PRO A 92 -5.02 -7.06 11.98
CA PRO A 92 -6.44 -7.22 11.66
C PRO A 92 -6.63 -8.27 10.56
N VAL A 93 -7.78 -8.95 10.63
CA VAL A 93 -8.15 -10.01 9.70
C VAL A 93 -9.29 -9.52 8.79
N VAL A 94 -9.19 -9.83 7.50
CA VAL A 94 -10.30 -9.64 6.56
C VAL A 94 -11.21 -10.88 6.62
N GLU A 95 -12.29 -10.79 7.40
CA GLU A 95 -13.26 -11.89 7.58
C GLU A 95 -14.19 -12.09 6.37
N ASN A 96 -14.50 -11.00 5.66
CA ASN A 96 -15.37 -11.02 4.49
C ASN A 96 -14.68 -10.28 3.35
N ILE A 97 -14.13 -11.05 2.41
CA ILE A 97 -13.38 -10.52 1.27
C ILE A 97 -14.28 -9.61 0.43
N GLU A 98 -15.48 -10.02 0.05
CA GLU A 98 -16.36 -9.20 -0.81
C GLU A 98 -16.75 -7.86 -0.18
N LYS A 99 -16.97 -7.84 1.14
CA LYS A 99 -17.19 -6.58 1.87
C LYS A 99 -15.93 -5.72 1.82
N PHE A 100 -14.77 -6.30 2.11
CA PHE A 100 -13.51 -5.57 2.07
C PHE A 100 -13.24 -5.00 0.67
N VAL A 101 -13.49 -5.75 -0.41
CA VAL A 101 -13.22 -5.22 -1.75
C VAL A 101 -14.16 -4.07 -2.09
N LYS A 102 -15.44 -4.11 -1.69
CA LYS A 102 -16.34 -2.96 -1.87
C LYS A 102 -15.85 -1.72 -1.11
N GLU A 103 -15.36 -1.89 0.11
CA GLU A 103 -14.77 -0.81 0.90
C GLU A 103 -13.48 -0.28 0.26
N TRP A 104 -12.64 -1.19 -0.26
CA TRP A 104 -11.41 -0.86 -0.96
C TRP A 104 -11.69 -0.07 -2.23
N ASP A 105 -12.55 -0.57 -3.12
CA ASP A 105 -12.91 0.08 -4.38
C ASP A 105 -13.47 1.48 -4.12
N LEU A 106 -14.40 1.63 -3.17
CA LEU A 106 -14.97 2.92 -2.80
C LEU A 106 -13.93 3.92 -2.29
N TRP A 107 -13.02 3.46 -1.44
CA TRP A 107 -11.97 4.31 -0.87
C TRP A 107 -10.92 4.66 -1.90
N TRP A 108 -10.43 3.67 -2.65
CA TRP A 108 -9.38 3.82 -3.64
C TRP A 108 -9.81 4.72 -4.80
N ASP A 109 -11.07 4.67 -5.19
CA ASP A 109 -11.65 5.58 -6.18
C ASP A 109 -11.70 7.02 -5.71
N ALA A 110 -12.05 7.23 -4.44
CA ALA A 110 -12.18 8.57 -3.87
C ALA A 110 -10.84 9.31 -3.74
N VAL A 111 -9.72 8.58 -3.79
CA VAL A 111 -8.37 9.15 -3.66
C VAL A 111 -7.64 9.25 -5.00
N GLN A 112 -8.18 8.66 -6.08
CA GLN A 112 -7.55 8.79 -7.39
C GLN A 112 -7.53 10.23 -7.88
N PRO A 113 -6.46 10.66 -8.57
CA PRO A 113 -6.41 11.98 -9.14
C PRO A 113 -7.36 12.10 -10.34
N ALA A 114 -7.90 13.31 -10.55
CA ALA A 114 -8.92 13.57 -11.57
C ALA A 114 -8.45 13.30 -13.01
N TRP A 115 -7.14 13.29 -13.26
CA TRP A 115 -6.58 13.03 -14.59
C TRP A 115 -6.51 11.54 -14.94
N ARG A 116 -6.54 10.64 -13.94
CA ARG A 116 -6.44 9.20 -14.17
C ARG A 116 -7.77 8.67 -14.69
N ARG A 117 -7.73 7.71 -15.61
CA ARG A 117 -8.94 7.14 -16.22
C ARG A 117 -9.07 5.66 -15.95
N ARG A 118 -10.32 5.19 -16.06
CA ARG A 118 -10.62 3.76 -16.10
C ARG A 118 -10.58 3.22 -17.53
N GLY A 119 -10.26 1.93 -17.66
CA GLY A 119 -10.45 1.16 -18.87
C GLY A 119 -11.90 0.73 -19.05
N ASP A 120 -12.19 0.11 -20.19
CA ASP A 120 -13.53 -0.39 -20.51
C ASP A 120 -13.94 -1.57 -19.61
N ASP A 121 -12.97 -2.23 -18.99
CA ASP A 121 -13.15 -3.27 -17.98
C ASP A 121 -13.50 -2.71 -16.59
N GLY A 122 -13.64 -1.38 -16.49
CA GLY A 122 -13.91 -0.68 -15.24
C GLY A 122 -12.72 -0.60 -14.30
N ARG A 123 -11.50 -1.00 -14.69
CA ARG A 123 -10.30 -0.92 -13.85
C ARG A 123 -9.52 0.36 -14.11
N TRP A 124 -8.71 0.79 -13.15
CA TRP A 124 -7.82 1.93 -13.34
C TRP A 124 -6.72 1.58 -14.35
N ARG A 125 -6.43 2.50 -15.27
CA ARG A 125 -5.38 2.30 -16.27
C ARG A 125 -3.99 2.41 -15.63
N VAL A 126 -3.09 1.56 -16.09
CA VAL A 126 -1.68 1.46 -15.64
C VAL A 126 -0.69 1.64 -16.81
N ASP A 127 -1.17 2.11 -17.96
CA ASP A 127 -0.42 2.35 -19.19
C ASP A 127 -0.47 3.82 -19.63
N GLU A 128 -1.06 4.70 -18.81
CA GLU A 128 -1.14 6.13 -19.09
C GLU A 128 0.16 6.86 -18.72
N VAL A 129 0.39 8.02 -19.35
CA VAL A 129 1.45 8.94 -18.91
C VAL A 129 1.05 9.52 -17.56
N TYR A 130 1.96 9.51 -16.59
CA TYR A 130 1.73 10.10 -15.28
C TYR A 130 1.37 11.59 -15.38
N GLY A 131 0.26 11.98 -14.74
CA GLY A 131 -0.04 13.38 -14.49
C GLY A 131 0.87 13.98 -13.42
N LYS A 132 0.79 15.31 -13.28
CA LYS A 132 1.56 16.04 -12.25
C LYS A 132 0.77 16.23 -10.94
N GLU A 133 -0.55 16.35 -11.04
CA GLU A 133 -1.43 16.69 -9.92
C GLU A 133 -2.00 15.41 -9.27
N TRP A 134 -1.29 14.84 -8.30
CA TRP A 134 -1.71 13.59 -7.63
C TRP A 134 -2.77 13.80 -6.54
N GLY A 135 -3.02 15.04 -6.14
CA GLY A 135 -4.09 15.41 -5.23
C GLY A 135 -4.02 14.63 -3.90
N ALA A 136 -5.07 13.87 -3.61
CA ALA A 136 -5.20 13.08 -2.38
C ALA A 136 -4.12 12.00 -2.19
N LEU A 137 -3.46 11.59 -3.27
CA LEU A 137 -2.37 10.60 -3.25
C LEU A 137 -0.98 11.23 -3.09
N ASP A 138 -0.86 12.56 -3.19
CA ASP A 138 0.38 13.30 -2.90
C ASP A 138 0.61 13.40 -1.38
N CYS A 139 0.79 12.23 -0.77
CA CYS A 139 1.02 12.08 0.66
C CYS A 139 2.20 11.12 0.87
N SER A 140 3.35 11.65 1.30
CA SER A 140 4.50 10.85 1.73
C SER A 140 4.45 10.52 3.22
N GLY A 141 5.20 9.49 3.60
CA GLY A 141 5.38 9.07 4.98
C GLY A 141 4.30 8.12 5.50
N ALA A 142 4.42 7.79 6.79
CA ALA A 142 3.77 6.65 7.43
C ALA A 142 2.23 6.61 7.37
N ASN A 143 1.58 7.72 7.02
CA ASN A 143 0.12 7.86 7.00
C ASN A 143 -0.45 8.00 5.56
N GLY A 144 0.41 7.97 4.54
CA GLY A 144 0.03 8.00 3.13
C GLY A 144 -0.07 6.60 2.54
N CYS A 145 0.74 6.35 1.51
CA CYS A 145 0.75 5.14 0.69
C CYS A 145 0.95 3.82 1.46
N LEU A 146 1.61 3.85 2.62
CA LEU A 146 1.73 2.70 3.51
C LEU A 146 0.36 2.13 3.90
N SER A 147 -0.68 2.96 4.02
CA SER A 147 -2.04 2.52 4.33
C SER A 147 -2.61 1.60 3.25
N ALA A 148 -2.38 1.94 1.98
CA ALA A 148 -2.84 1.14 0.84
C ALA A 148 -2.08 -0.21 0.79
N VAL A 149 -0.76 -0.18 0.98
CA VAL A 149 0.08 -1.37 1.03
C VAL A 149 -0.34 -2.31 2.16
N ALA A 150 -0.64 -1.79 3.36
CA ALA A 150 -1.16 -2.59 4.46
C ALA A 150 -2.54 -3.20 4.14
N GLY A 151 -3.43 -2.45 3.48
CA GLY A 151 -4.71 -3.00 3.01
C GLY A 151 -4.55 -4.15 2.02
N LEU A 152 -3.60 -4.04 1.08
CA LEU A 152 -3.26 -5.13 0.17
C LEU A 152 -2.67 -6.35 0.89
N TYR A 153 -1.89 -6.16 1.94
CA TYR A 153 -1.39 -7.27 2.76
C TYR A 153 -2.53 -8.03 3.41
N PHE A 154 -3.42 -7.35 4.15
CA PHE A 154 -4.54 -8.01 4.84
C PHE A 154 -5.49 -8.70 3.85
N TRP A 155 -5.72 -8.08 2.69
CA TRP A 155 -6.47 -8.71 1.61
C TRP A 155 -5.76 -9.96 1.07
N GLY A 156 -4.47 -9.88 0.78
CA GLY A 156 -3.68 -10.99 0.25
C GLY A 156 -3.62 -12.18 1.21
N VAL A 157 -3.49 -11.93 2.52
CA VAL A 157 -3.56 -12.98 3.55
C VAL A 157 -4.90 -13.71 3.52
N ALA A 158 -6.01 -12.97 3.43
CA ALA A 158 -7.34 -13.58 3.34
C ALA A 158 -7.55 -14.34 2.03
N VAL A 159 -7.11 -13.79 0.90
CA VAL A 159 -7.20 -14.44 -0.41
C VAL A 159 -6.39 -15.73 -0.44
N LYS A 160 -5.15 -15.71 0.06
CA LYS A 160 -4.30 -16.90 0.16
C LYS A 160 -4.98 -18.01 0.96
N ALA A 161 -5.67 -17.68 2.05
CA ALA A 161 -6.42 -18.64 2.86
C ALA A 161 -7.59 -19.30 2.10
N THR A 162 -8.17 -18.64 1.09
CA THR A 162 -9.25 -19.23 0.27
C THR A 162 -8.76 -20.16 -0.83
N GLY A 163 -7.53 -19.98 -1.33
CA GLY A 163 -7.01 -20.67 -2.52
C GLY A 163 -7.77 -20.36 -3.83
N SER A 164 -8.64 -19.34 -3.84
CA SER A 164 -9.47 -19.02 -5.01
C SER A 164 -8.69 -18.22 -6.06
N ALA A 165 -8.45 -18.82 -7.23
CA ALA A 165 -7.77 -18.17 -8.35
C ALA A 165 -8.46 -16.86 -8.80
N ALA A 166 -9.79 -16.80 -8.73
CA ALA A 166 -10.54 -15.58 -9.06
C ALA A 166 -10.27 -14.45 -8.06
N GLN A 167 -10.19 -14.77 -6.77
CA GLN A 167 -9.85 -13.80 -5.73
C GLN A 167 -8.37 -13.38 -5.82
N THR A 168 -7.47 -14.32 -6.13
CA THR A 168 -6.05 -14.03 -6.39
C THR A 168 -5.88 -13.07 -7.55
N ALA A 169 -6.53 -13.32 -8.69
CA ALA A 169 -6.48 -12.43 -9.84
C ALA A 169 -7.00 -11.02 -9.51
N ARG A 170 -8.11 -10.92 -8.75
CA ARG A 170 -8.67 -9.63 -8.33
C ARG A 170 -7.71 -8.85 -7.43
N TRP A 171 -7.08 -9.53 -6.48
CA TRP A 171 -6.06 -8.95 -5.61
C TRP A 171 -4.81 -8.55 -6.39
N ASP A 172 -4.31 -9.38 -7.30
CA ASP A 172 -3.15 -9.08 -8.15
C ASP A 172 -3.36 -7.81 -8.97
N HIS A 173 -4.57 -7.59 -9.51
CA HIS A 173 -4.89 -6.35 -10.21
C HIS A 173 -4.84 -5.12 -9.30
N ALA A 174 -5.30 -5.22 -8.06
CA ALA A 174 -5.18 -4.13 -7.10
C ALA A 174 -3.71 -3.87 -6.71
N VAL A 175 -2.90 -4.92 -6.59
CA VAL A 175 -1.46 -4.81 -6.36
C VAL A 175 -0.77 -4.08 -7.52
N GLN A 176 -1.02 -4.49 -8.76
CA GLN A 176 -0.48 -3.84 -9.97
C GLN A 176 -0.85 -2.36 -10.02
N ASP A 177 -2.09 -2.03 -9.68
CA ASP A 177 -2.57 -0.66 -9.65
C ASP A 177 -1.81 0.20 -8.63
N VAL A 178 -1.66 -0.29 -7.40
CA VAL A 178 -0.94 0.42 -6.35
C VAL A 178 0.54 0.56 -6.70
N VAL A 179 1.20 -0.47 -7.25
CA VAL A 179 2.59 -0.37 -7.74
C VAL A 179 2.73 0.77 -8.73
N TRP A 180 1.82 0.85 -9.70
CA TRP A 180 1.84 1.89 -10.72
C TRP A 180 1.71 3.30 -10.12
N VAL A 181 0.83 3.48 -9.11
CA VAL A 181 0.68 4.74 -8.38
C VAL A 181 1.94 5.10 -7.60
N LEU A 182 2.55 4.15 -6.89
CA LEU A 182 3.78 4.38 -6.11
C LEU A 182 4.93 4.83 -7.01
N GLU A 183 5.11 4.19 -8.17
CA GLU A 183 6.14 4.58 -9.14
C GLU A 183 5.86 5.95 -9.75
N GLY A 184 4.60 6.29 -10.01
CA GLY A 184 4.20 7.61 -10.49
C GLY A 184 4.51 8.71 -9.48
N LEU A 185 4.13 8.51 -8.21
CA LEU A 185 4.42 9.43 -7.11
C LEU A 185 5.92 9.60 -6.90
N ARG A 186 6.70 8.53 -7.05
CA ARG A 186 8.17 8.59 -6.89
C ARG A 186 8.81 9.60 -7.84
N LEU A 187 8.24 9.81 -9.02
CA LEU A 187 8.76 10.77 -10.00
C LEU A 187 8.57 12.25 -9.60
N LEU A 188 7.84 12.54 -8.52
CA LEU A 188 7.72 13.89 -7.97
C LEU A 188 8.98 14.34 -7.22
N TYR A 189 9.78 13.40 -6.70
CA TYR A 189 10.93 13.67 -5.83
C TYR A 189 12.27 13.59 -6.58
N LYS A 190 12.34 14.18 -7.79
CA LYS A 190 13.57 14.21 -8.61
C LYS A 190 14.57 15.27 -8.16
#